data_AF-A0A959GBE8-F1
#
_entry.id   AF-A0A959GBE8-F1
#
_cell.length_a   1.000
_cell.length_b   1.000
_cell.length_c   1.000
_cell.angle_alpha   90.00
_cell.angle_beta   90.00
_cell.angle_gamma   90.00
#
_symmetry.space_group_name_H-M   'P 1'
#
loop_
_entity.id
_entity.type
_entity.pdbx_description
1 polymer ?
#
loop_
_entity_poly.entity_id
_entity_poly.type
_entity_poly.pdbx_seq_one_letter_code
_entity_poly.pdbx_strand_id
1 'polypeptide(L)'
;PENNWVWSPQGVVAMHQPETWGFVQFTETRAGEKPVAFRQNAEDEIKWQLRQVYYAERKHKKQYGQYTSQLSELGLKGPFFQQLLILADEHIFVARARSEDHFLYIREDGRVWKEPVP
;
A
#
# COMPACT_ATOMS: atom_id res chain seq x y z
N PRO A 1 19.86 9.51 14.16
CA PRO A 1 19.31 9.55 12.77
C PRO A 1 19.85 8.36 11.97
N GLU A 2 19.02 7.72 11.16
CA GLU A 2 19.50 6.72 10.20
C GLU A 2 20.28 7.44 9.09
N ASN A 3 21.52 7.05 8.83
CA ASN A 3 22.35 7.56 7.75
C ASN A 3 22.44 6.48 6.65
N ASN A 4 21.38 6.39 5.84
CA ASN A 4 21.26 5.35 4.82
C ASN A 4 21.82 5.85 3.48
N TRP A 5 22.85 5.17 2.94
CA TRP A 5 23.29 5.38 1.57
C TRP A 5 22.50 4.46 0.65
N VAL A 6 21.72 5.05 -0.25
CA VAL A 6 20.77 4.33 -1.10
C VAL A 6 20.95 4.77 -2.54
N TRP A 7 20.79 3.83 -3.46
CA TRP A 7 21.05 4.06 -4.89
C TRP A 7 19.84 4.64 -5.63
N SER A 8 18.67 4.67 -4.99
CA SER A 8 17.42 5.19 -5.54
C SER A 8 16.64 6.04 -4.53
N PRO A 9 15.75 6.94 -5.00
CA PRO A 9 14.88 7.71 -4.11
C PRO A 9 13.89 6.78 -3.40
N GLN A 10 13.89 6.77 -2.06
CA GLN A 10 12.99 5.93 -1.25
C GLN A 10 11.73 6.65 -0.77
N GLY A 11 11.58 7.95 -1.11
CA GLY A 11 10.49 8.82 -0.65
C GLY A 11 10.66 9.29 0.80
N VAL A 12 10.89 8.36 1.73
CA VAL A 12 11.19 8.63 3.15
C VAL A 12 12.50 7.93 3.54
N VAL A 13 13.23 8.48 4.52
CA VAL A 13 14.40 7.81 5.10
C VAL A 13 13.92 6.73 6.06
N ALA A 14 13.41 5.62 5.50
CA ALA A 14 12.94 4.46 6.23
C ALA A 14 13.26 3.19 5.44
N MET A 15 14.40 2.56 5.75
CA MET A 15 14.84 1.32 5.10
C MET A 15 13.92 0.12 5.41
N HIS A 16 12.98 0.29 6.33
CA HIS A 16 11.99 -0.72 6.70
C HIS A 16 10.68 -0.63 5.89
N GLN A 17 10.64 0.20 4.83
CA GLN A 17 9.49 0.34 3.92
C GLN A 17 9.87 -0.11 2.49
N PRO A 18 10.17 -1.41 2.27
CA PRO A 18 10.58 -1.91 0.95
C PRO A 18 9.55 -1.65 -0.16
N GLU A 19 8.28 -1.48 0.20
CA GLU A 19 7.20 -1.13 -0.71
C GLU A 19 7.34 0.25 -1.39
N THR A 20 8.23 1.13 -0.92
CA THR A 20 8.47 2.44 -1.54
C THR A 20 9.64 2.43 -2.53
N TRP A 21 10.38 1.32 -2.64
CA TRP A 21 11.63 1.28 -3.40
C TRP A 21 11.43 1.14 -4.91
N GLY A 22 10.37 0.47 -5.33
CA GLY A 22 10.03 0.19 -6.72
C GLY A 22 9.76 -1.29 -7.02
N PHE A 23 9.49 -1.60 -8.28
CA PHE A 23 9.19 -2.95 -8.75
C PHE A 23 10.39 -3.60 -9.44
N VAL A 24 10.56 -4.90 -9.22
CA VAL A 24 11.57 -5.73 -9.91
C VAL A 24 10.85 -6.77 -10.75
N GLN A 25 11.14 -6.80 -12.06
CA GLN A 25 10.60 -7.78 -13.00
C GLN A 25 11.73 -8.68 -13.52
N PHE A 26 11.56 -9.99 -13.36
CA PHE A 26 12.46 -10.99 -13.93
C PHE A 26 11.96 -11.44 -15.30
N THR A 27 12.90 -11.83 -16.18
CA THR A 27 12.61 -12.31 -17.52
C THR A 27 13.56 -13.44 -17.88
N GLU A 28 13.09 -14.39 -18.70
CA GLU A 28 13.91 -15.46 -19.27
C GLU A 28 14.71 -14.99 -20.51
N THR A 29 14.43 -13.78 -21.01
CA THR A 29 15.17 -13.20 -22.14
C THR A 29 16.61 -12.95 -21.71
N ARG A 30 17.58 -13.43 -22.51
CA ARG A 30 19.00 -13.23 -22.20
C ARG A 30 19.39 -11.75 -22.33
N ALA A 31 20.34 -11.32 -21.51
CA ALA A 31 20.86 -9.95 -21.56
C ALA A 31 21.39 -9.62 -22.97
N GLY A 32 20.91 -8.52 -23.54
CA GLY A 32 21.30 -8.05 -24.88
C GLY A 32 20.55 -8.71 -26.06
N GLU A 33 19.69 -9.70 -25.83
CA GLU A 33 18.96 -10.38 -26.91
C GLU A 33 17.84 -9.50 -27.49
N LYS A 34 16.95 -8.99 -26.62
CA LYS A 34 15.89 -8.06 -27.00
C LYS A 34 15.46 -7.20 -25.81
N PRO A 35 14.96 -5.96 -26.04
CA PRO A 35 14.35 -5.18 -24.99
C PRO A 35 13.12 -5.88 -24.40
N VAL A 36 12.99 -5.85 -23.08
CA VAL A 36 11.83 -6.37 -22.37
C VAL A 36 11.09 -5.20 -21.74
N ALA A 37 9.86 -4.95 -22.19
CA ALA A 37 9.01 -3.93 -21.58
C ALA A 37 8.59 -4.35 -20.16
N PHE A 38 8.50 -3.36 -19.27
CA PHE A 38 7.94 -3.57 -17.93
C PHE A 38 6.43 -3.81 -18.05
N ARG A 39 5.93 -4.84 -17.35
CA ARG A 39 4.51 -5.16 -17.29
C ARG A 39 3.93 -4.50 -16.05
N GLN A 40 3.26 -3.37 -16.23
CA GLN A 40 2.51 -2.75 -15.15
C GLN A 40 1.36 -3.65 -14.72
N ASN A 41 1.17 -3.80 -13.41
CA ASN A 41 -0.02 -4.42 -12.85
C ASN A 41 -0.93 -3.30 -12.32
N ALA A 42 -2.16 -3.22 -12.84
CA ALA A 42 -3.14 -2.22 -12.43
C ALA A 42 -3.44 -2.25 -10.93
N GLU A 43 -3.31 -3.43 -10.29
CA GLU A 43 -3.52 -3.57 -8.85
C GLU A 43 -2.44 -2.91 -8.00
N ASP A 44 -1.25 -2.64 -8.57
CA ASP A 44 -0.15 -2.08 -7.79
C ASP A 44 -0.49 -0.65 -7.31
N GLU A 45 -1.28 0.10 -8.10
CA GLU A 45 -1.84 1.39 -7.67
C GLU A 45 -2.83 1.21 -6.51
N ILE A 46 -3.71 0.21 -6.59
CA ILE A 46 -4.68 -0.09 -5.53
C ILE A 46 -3.95 -0.48 -4.23
N LYS A 47 -2.94 -1.34 -4.33
CA LYS A 47 -2.10 -1.74 -3.18
C LYS A 47 -1.37 -0.54 -2.59
N TRP A 48 -0.89 0.37 -3.43
CA TRP A 48 -0.23 1.59 -2.97
C TRP A 48 -1.20 2.51 -2.21
N GLN A 49 -2.41 2.72 -2.73
CA GLN A 49 -3.41 3.54 -2.04
C GLN A 49 -3.88 2.89 -0.72
N LEU A 50 -4.03 1.56 -0.68
CA LEU A 50 -4.24 0.82 0.57
C LEU A 50 -3.05 1.00 1.54
N ARG A 51 -1.81 1.03 1.05
CA ARG A 51 -0.63 1.31 1.88
C ARG A 51 -0.67 2.73 2.48
N GLN A 52 -1.17 3.72 1.74
CA GLN A 52 -1.38 5.07 2.28
C GLN A 52 -2.39 5.09 3.43
N VAL A 53 -3.46 4.29 3.33
CA VAL A 53 -4.39 4.06 4.46
C VAL A 53 -3.64 3.47 5.66
N TYR A 54 -2.85 2.43 5.45
CA TYR A 54 -2.04 1.84 6.52
C TYR A 54 -1.14 2.83 7.23
N TYR A 55 -0.42 3.70 6.50
CA TYR A 55 0.43 4.71 7.12
C TYR A 55 -0.39 5.77 7.88
N ALA A 56 -1.53 6.19 7.33
CA ALA A 56 -2.42 7.15 7.98
C ALA A 56 -2.99 6.58 9.29
N GLU A 57 -3.43 5.32 9.28
CA GLU A 57 -3.92 4.60 10.46
C GLU A 57 -2.84 4.45 11.53
N ARG A 58 -1.63 4.05 11.14
CA ARG A 58 -0.49 3.94 12.06
C ARG A 58 -0.15 5.28 12.70
N LYS A 59 -0.24 6.37 11.94
CA LYS A 59 -0.07 7.73 12.46
C LYS A 59 -1.20 8.11 13.42
N HIS A 60 -2.45 7.83 13.06
CA HIS A 60 -3.61 8.10 13.89
C HIS A 60 -3.52 7.35 15.24
N LYS A 61 -3.25 6.05 15.21
CA LYS A 61 -3.06 5.23 16.42
C LYS A 61 -1.93 5.73 17.30
N LYS A 62 -0.81 6.17 16.71
CA LYS A 62 0.29 6.76 17.49
C LYS A 62 -0.12 8.06 18.19
N GLN A 63 -1.01 8.85 17.59
CA GLN A 63 -1.43 10.14 18.11
C GLN A 63 -2.60 10.06 19.10
N TYR A 64 -3.56 9.16 18.86
CA TYR A 64 -4.82 9.09 19.60
C TYR A 64 -5.05 7.78 20.35
N GLY A 65 -4.15 6.80 20.20
CA GLY A 65 -4.22 5.50 20.88
C GLY A 65 -5.10 4.44 20.20
N GLN A 66 -5.83 4.81 19.14
CA GLN A 66 -6.77 3.93 18.44
C GLN A 66 -6.73 4.11 16.91
N TYR A 67 -7.18 3.10 16.17
CA TYR A 67 -7.46 3.25 14.73
C TYR A 67 -8.83 3.91 14.51
N THR A 68 -9.16 4.28 13.28
CA THR A 68 -10.42 4.95 12.97
C THR A 68 -11.06 4.43 11.68
N SER A 69 -12.38 4.42 11.60
CA SER A 69 -13.09 4.14 10.34
C SER A 69 -13.40 5.42 9.56
N GLN A 70 -13.09 6.58 10.12
CA GLN A 70 -13.42 7.88 9.55
C GLN A 70 -12.30 8.39 8.64
N LEU A 71 -12.56 8.37 7.33
CA LEU A 71 -11.60 8.86 6.33
C LEU A 71 -11.15 10.32 6.57
N SER A 72 -12.03 11.17 7.10
CA SER A 72 -11.73 12.57 7.44
C SER A 72 -10.62 12.72 8.47
N GLU A 73 -10.45 11.75 9.37
CA GLU A 73 -9.43 11.74 10.42
C GLU A 73 -8.06 11.26 9.89
N LEU A 74 -8.04 10.55 8.75
CA LEU A 74 -6.83 10.03 8.12
C LEU A 74 -6.12 11.04 7.23
N GLY A 75 -6.77 12.17 6.90
CA GLY A 75 -6.20 13.21 6.04
C GLY A 75 -5.99 12.79 4.58
N LEU A 76 -6.58 11.67 4.17
CA LEU A 76 -6.54 11.14 2.81
C LEU A 76 -7.62 11.81 1.94
N LYS A 77 -7.28 12.11 0.68
CA LYS A 77 -8.15 12.83 -0.26
C LYS A 77 -8.13 12.16 -1.62
N GLY A 78 -9.30 12.11 -2.27
CA GLY A 78 -9.44 11.59 -3.62
C GLY A 78 -10.62 10.62 -3.74
N PRO A 79 -11.14 10.43 -4.96
CA PRO A 79 -12.35 9.63 -5.21
C PRO A 79 -12.17 8.15 -4.84
N PHE A 80 -10.94 7.63 -4.93
CA PHE A 80 -10.66 6.25 -4.54
C PHE A 80 -10.94 5.99 -3.06
N PHE A 81 -10.43 6.85 -2.18
CA PHE A 81 -10.54 6.62 -0.73
C PHE A 81 -11.99 6.66 -0.25
N GLN A 82 -12.85 7.42 -0.93
CA GLN A 82 -14.28 7.50 -0.63
C GLN A 82 -15.03 6.20 -0.94
N GLN A 83 -14.44 5.32 -1.75
CA GLN A 83 -15.01 4.03 -2.13
C GLN A 83 -14.50 2.87 -1.26
N LEU A 84 -13.55 3.15 -0.37
CA LEU A 84 -13.00 2.14 0.53
C LEU A 84 -13.99 1.81 1.64
N LEU A 85 -14.03 0.54 2.02
CA LEU A 85 -14.58 0.13 3.31
C LEU A 85 -13.43 0.11 4.32
N ILE A 86 -13.54 0.86 5.41
CA ILE A 86 -12.60 0.83 6.53
C ILE A 86 -13.36 0.38 7.77
N LEU A 87 -12.88 -0.68 8.41
CA LEU A 87 -13.35 -1.19 9.69
C LEU A 87 -12.20 -1.05 10.67
N ALA A 88 -12.46 -0.46 11.84
CA ALA A 88 -11.41 -0.16 12.81
C ALA A 88 -11.95 -0.13 14.24
N ASP A 89 -11.07 -0.47 15.18
CA ASP A 89 -11.26 -0.28 16.62
C ASP A 89 -9.95 0.18 17.29
N GLU A 90 -9.87 0.08 18.61
CA GLU A 90 -8.68 0.44 19.40
C GLU A 90 -7.42 -0.39 19.05
N HIS A 91 -7.60 -1.60 18.52
CA HIS A 91 -6.54 -2.59 18.39
C HIS A 91 -6.22 -2.96 16.95
N ILE A 92 -7.22 -3.06 16.08
CA ILE A 92 -7.10 -3.53 14.70
C ILE A 92 -7.79 -2.60 13.71
N PHE A 93 -7.38 -2.69 12.46
CA PHE A 93 -8.12 -2.11 11.34
C PHE A 93 -8.01 -3.02 10.12
N VAL A 94 -9.02 -2.98 9.27
CA VAL A 94 -9.01 -3.58 7.94
C VAL A 94 -9.58 -2.56 6.95
N ALA A 95 -8.86 -2.31 5.87
CA ALA A 95 -9.36 -1.54 4.74
C ALA A 95 -9.49 -2.44 3.51
N ARG A 96 -10.59 -2.28 2.78
CA ARG A 96 -10.94 -3.06 1.59
C ARG A 96 -11.20 -2.14 0.40
N ALA A 97 -10.55 -2.45 -0.72
CA ALA A 97 -10.79 -1.84 -2.03
C ALA A 97 -11.38 -2.88 -3.00
N ARG A 98 -12.26 -2.44 -3.89
CA ARG A 98 -12.79 -3.26 -4.99
C ARG A 98 -11.87 -3.17 -6.20
N SER A 99 -11.52 -4.33 -6.76
CA SER A 99 -10.93 -4.49 -8.09
C SER A 99 -12.01 -4.98 -9.07
N GLU A 100 -11.63 -5.34 -10.30
CA GLU A 100 -12.57 -5.82 -11.34
C GLU A 100 -13.32 -7.09 -10.90
N ASP A 101 -12.57 -8.12 -10.48
CA ASP A 101 -13.06 -9.47 -10.19
C ASP A 101 -12.80 -9.94 -8.74
N HIS A 102 -12.11 -9.13 -7.94
CA HIS A 102 -11.75 -9.45 -6.56
C HIS A 102 -11.74 -8.21 -5.65
N PHE A 103 -11.62 -8.45 -4.35
CA PHE A 103 -11.31 -7.44 -3.35
C PHE A 103 -9.85 -7.52 -2.94
N LEU A 104 -9.24 -6.36 -2.73
CA LEU A 104 -7.93 -6.21 -2.10
C LEU A 104 -8.12 -5.68 -0.69
N TYR A 105 -7.40 -6.29 0.25
CA TYR A 105 -7.45 -5.92 1.66
C TYR A 105 -6.07 -5.52 2.16
N ILE A 106 -6.04 -4.64 3.15
CA ILE A 106 -4.89 -4.38 4.00
C ILE A 106 -5.33 -4.32 5.46
N ARG A 107 -4.47 -4.76 6.38
CA ARG A 107 -4.75 -4.73 7.83
C ARG A 107 -3.65 -4.07 8.65
N GLU A 108 -3.79 -4.09 9.97
CA GLU A 108 -2.96 -3.38 10.95
C GLU A 108 -1.47 -3.75 10.97
N ASP A 109 -1.11 -4.96 10.51
CA ASP A 109 0.27 -5.41 10.36
C ASP A 109 0.86 -5.11 8.97
N GLY A 110 0.08 -4.49 8.08
CA GLY A 110 0.49 -4.18 6.71
C GLY A 110 0.38 -5.36 5.74
N ARG A 111 -0.16 -6.51 6.16
CA ARG A 111 -0.44 -7.62 5.25
C ARG A 111 -1.49 -7.20 4.22
N VAL A 112 -1.21 -7.50 2.96
CA VAL A 112 -2.14 -7.34 1.83
C VAL A 112 -2.54 -8.71 1.30
N TRP A 113 -3.82 -8.91 1.01
CA TRP A 113 -4.33 -10.15 0.40
C TRP A 113 -5.53 -9.88 -0.51
N LYS A 114 -5.93 -10.91 -1.26
CA LYS A 114 -7.03 -10.87 -2.22
C LYS A 114 -8.09 -11.90 -1.87
N GLU A 115 -9.34 -11.57 -2.15
CA GLU A 115 -10.47 -12.51 -2.10
C GLU A 115 -11.39 -12.29 -3.31
N PRO A 116 -11.95 -13.34 -3.93
CA PRO A 116 -12.88 -13.19 -5.04
C PRO A 116 -14.13 -12.42 -4.62
N VAL A 117 -14.76 -11.72 -5.57
CA VAL A 117 -16.10 -11.18 -5.35
C VAL A 117 -17.08 -12.36 -5.26
N PRO A 118 -17.93 -12.45 -4.21
CA PRO A 118 -18.96 -13.48 -4.11
C PRO A 118 -19.95 -13.48 -5.26
#